data_AF-A0A960P517-F1
#
_entry.id   AF-A0A960P517-F1
#
_cell.length_a   1.000
_cell.length_b   1.000
_cell.length_c   1.000
_cell.angle_alpha   90.00
_cell.angle_beta   90.00
_cell.angle_gamma   90.00
#
_symmetry.space_group_name_H-M   'P 1'
#
loop_
_entity.id
_entity.type
_entity.pdbx_description
1 polymer ?
#
loop_
_entity_poly.entity_id
_entity_poly.type
_entity_poly.pdbx_seq_one_letter_code
_entity_poly.pdbx_strand_id
1 'polypeptide(L)'
;MTGITATRPDRRSLPPVRPAHVLVLGLAVLAVVLVLRLLVPLLEGPGRVDQIVVSNPTDYEVSVRVGEAGRDSRTPMGTVDAHEEVTVERVVDQGDAWVFTFTAQGRAAGELERTRDQLEADGWQIVIPSTVGDQLEAEGVPVPEPPPTTTG
;
A
#
# COMPACT_ATOMS: atom_id res chain seq x y z
N MET A 1 0.32 1.70 82.78
CA MET A 1 1.22 2.75 82.26
C MET A 1 2.14 2.10 81.24
N THR A 2 1.85 2.24 79.94
CA THR A 2 2.74 1.77 78.87
C THR A 2 2.57 2.74 77.70
N GLY A 3 3.50 3.68 77.60
CA GLY A 3 3.54 4.67 76.52
C GLY A 3 4.14 4.05 75.28
N ILE A 4 3.38 4.00 74.19
CA ILE A 4 3.84 3.52 72.89
C ILE A 4 4.54 4.70 72.21
N THR A 5 5.87 4.68 72.16
CA THR A 5 6.66 5.68 71.45
C THR A 5 6.49 5.46 69.95
N ALA A 6 5.65 6.25 69.30
CA ALA A 6 5.51 6.25 67.85
C ALA A 6 6.66 7.06 67.22
N THR A 7 7.66 6.36 66.66
CA THR A 7 8.70 6.97 65.84
C THR A 7 8.08 7.46 64.55
N ARG A 8 7.81 8.77 64.46
CA ARG A 8 7.32 9.42 63.24
C ARG A 8 8.47 9.51 62.24
N PRO A 9 8.41 8.86 61.07
CA PRO A 9 9.48 8.98 60.08
C PRO A 9 9.56 10.42 59.58
N ASP A 10 10.77 10.98 59.62
CA ASP A 10 11.08 12.32 59.15
C ASP A 10 10.83 12.41 57.63
N ARG A 11 9.94 13.31 57.23
CA ARG A 11 9.44 13.45 55.85
C ARG A 11 10.25 14.44 55.00
N ARG A 12 11.42 14.90 55.46
CA ARG A 12 12.15 15.99 54.79
C ARG A 12 13.61 15.67 54.56
N SER A 13 13.91 15.15 53.37
CA SER A 13 15.12 15.54 52.63
C SER A 13 15.15 14.84 51.27
N LEU A 14 14.25 15.25 50.37
CA LEU A 14 14.52 15.06 48.95
C LEU A 14 15.71 15.97 48.60
N PRO A 15 16.81 15.45 48.04
CA PRO A 15 17.98 16.25 47.69
C PRO A 15 17.59 17.38 46.72
N PRO A 16 18.18 18.58 46.82
CA PRO A 16 17.86 19.70 45.94
C PRO A 16 18.20 19.31 44.49
N VAL A 17 17.17 19.25 43.64
CA VAL A 17 17.34 18.95 42.22
C VAL A 17 18.14 20.09 41.62
N ARG A 18 19.40 19.83 41.25
CA ARG A 18 20.26 20.86 40.65
C ARG A 18 19.68 21.22 39.29
N PRO A 19 19.53 22.52 38.93
CA PRO A 19 18.93 22.95 37.67
C PRO A 19 19.64 22.36 36.44
N ALA A 20 20.95 22.08 36.56
CA ALA A 20 21.72 21.38 35.55
C ALA A 20 21.19 19.97 35.23
N HIS A 21 20.67 19.23 36.22
CA HIS A 21 20.12 17.88 35.98
C HIS A 21 18.78 17.97 35.23
N VAL A 22 17.98 19.00 35.52
CA VAL A 22 16.73 19.27 34.80
C VAL A 22 17.02 19.64 33.35
N LEU A 23 18.04 20.48 33.11
CA LEU A 23 18.48 20.85 31.76
C LEU A 23 18.99 19.62 30.97
N VAL A 24 19.85 18.81 31.57
CA VAL A 24 20.39 17.59 30.95
C VAL A 24 19.27 16.59 30.66
N LEU A 25 18.33 16.40 31.58
CA LEU A 25 17.18 15.54 31.37
C LEU A 25 16.29 16.06 30.23
N GLY A 26 16.04 17.38 30.18
CA GLY A 26 15.29 18.00 29.09
C GLY A 26 15.96 17.80 27.73
N LEU A 27 17.29 17.99 27.65
CA LEU A 27 18.07 17.72 26.44
C LEU A 27 18.04 16.25 26.04
N ALA A 28 18.14 15.33 27.00
CA ALA A 28 18.06 13.90 26.73
C ALA A 28 16.68 13.50 26.17
N VAL A 29 15.59 14.00 26.76
CA VAL A 29 14.23 13.77 26.27
C VAL A 29 14.06 14.35 24.86
N LEU A 30 14.53 15.57 24.62
CA LEU A 30 14.47 16.20 23.29
C LEU A 30 15.24 15.38 22.24
N ALA A 31 16.42 14.88 22.58
CA ALA A 31 17.22 14.03 21.70
C ALA A 31 16.49 12.72 21.38
N VAL A 32 15.86 12.08 22.36
CA VAL A 32 15.05 10.87 22.16
C VAL A 32 13.86 11.16 21.25
N VAL A 33 13.14 12.27 21.46
CA VAL A 33 12.00 12.65 20.61
C VAL A 33 12.43 12.90 19.16
N LEU A 34 13.57 13.57 18.96
CA LEU A 34 14.15 13.79 17.63
C LEU A 34 14.50 12.46 16.95
N VAL A 35 15.22 11.58 17.64
CA VAL A 35 15.60 10.25 17.13
C VAL A 35 14.35 9.44 16.77
N LEU A 36 13.33 9.41 17.64
CA LEU A 36 12.07 8.74 17.36
C LEU A 36 11.38 9.33 16.12
N ARG A 37 11.30 10.65 16.00
CA ARG A 37 10.74 11.31 14.80
C ARG A 37 11.46 10.94 13.51
N LEU A 38 12.77 10.77 13.56
CA LEU A 38 13.60 10.30 12.44
C LEU A 38 13.36 8.82 12.10
N LEU A 39 13.01 8.00 13.11
CA LEU A 39 12.79 6.56 12.95
C LEU A 39 11.36 6.19 12.51
N VAL A 40 10.34 7.00 12.82
CA VAL A 40 8.94 6.74 12.42
C VAL A 40 8.78 6.41 10.92
N PRO A 41 9.31 7.20 9.96
CA PRO A 41 9.13 6.89 8.54
C PRO A 41 9.84 5.59 8.10
N LEU A 42 10.79 5.06 8.87
CA LEU A 42 11.40 3.75 8.59
C LEU A 42 10.52 2.58 9.06
N LEU A 43 9.57 2.84 9.97
CA LEU A 43 8.62 1.87 10.52
C LEU A 43 7.29 1.87 9.77
N GLU A 44 6.96 2.98 9.09
CA GLU A 44 5.87 3.03 8.13
C GLU A 44 6.27 2.16 6.93
N GLY A 45 5.69 0.95 6.86
CA GLY A 45 5.86 0.06 5.72
C GLY A 45 5.43 0.74 4.41
N PRO A 46 5.68 0.12 3.24
CA PRO A 46 5.22 0.69 1.99
C PRO A 46 3.73 1.01 2.11
N GLY A 47 3.37 2.22 1.69
CA GLY A 47 1.99 2.70 1.72
C GLY A 47 1.06 1.66 1.10
N ARG A 48 -0.23 1.71 1.46
CA ARG A 48 -1.24 0.87 0.83
C ARG A 48 -2.38 1.73 0.36
N VAL A 49 -2.89 1.37 -0.81
CA VAL A 49 -4.15 1.88 -1.34
C VAL A 49 -5.23 0.90 -0.91
N ASP A 50 -6.33 1.42 -0.37
CA ASP A 50 -7.40 0.60 0.18
C ASP A 50 -8.03 -0.30 -0.90
N GLN A 51 -8.30 0.26 -2.07
CA GLN A 51 -8.85 -0.47 -3.21
C GLN A 51 -8.47 0.17 -4.55
N ILE A 52 -8.32 -0.66 -5.58
CA ILE A 52 -8.25 -0.26 -6.99
C ILE A 52 -9.29 -1.06 -7.76
N VAL A 53 -10.08 -0.38 -8.58
CA VAL A 53 -11.09 -1.00 -9.44
C VAL A 53 -10.51 -1.14 -10.85
N VAL A 54 -10.61 -2.34 -11.42
CA VAL A 54 -10.11 -2.65 -12.77
C VAL A 54 -11.25 -3.14 -13.63
N SER A 55 -11.57 -2.37 -14.67
CA SER A 55 -12.59 -2.72 -15.66
C SER A 55 -11.93 -3.27 -16.94
N ASN A 56 -12.41 -4.41 -17.41
CA ASN A 56 -11.94 -5.07 -18.62
C ASN A 56 -13.02 -5.04 -19.70
N PRO A 57 -13.00 -4.05 -20.60
CA PRO A 57 -13.97 -3.98 -21.70
C PRO A 57 -13.63 -4.92 -22.87
N THR A 58 -12.59 -5.75 -22.76
CA THR A 58 -12.12 -6.61 -23.86
C THR A 58 -12.82 -7.96 -23.86
N ASP A 59 -12.76 -8.67 -25.00
CA ASP A 59 -13.25 -10.04 -25.14
C ASP A 59 -12.34 -11.10 -24.50
N TYR A 60 -11.24 -10.70 -23.87
CA TYR A 60 -10.26 -11.59 -23.30
C TYR A 60 -10.27 -11.51 -21.79
N GLU A 61 -10.04 -12.64 -21.12
CA GLU A 61 -9.60 -12.66 -19.72
C GLU A 61 -8.17 -12.07 -19.65
N VAL A 62 -7.98 -11.06 -18.81
CA VAL A 62 -6.69 -10.34 -18.70
C VAL A 62 -6.13 -10.45 -17.29
N SER A 63 -4.91 -10.98 -17.19
CA SER A 63 -4.09 -10.90 -15.98
C SER A 63 -3.40 -9.55 -15.87
N VAL A 64 -3.53 -8.92 -14.70
CA VAL A 64 -3.00 -7.59 -14.41
C VAL A 64 -1.89 -7.70 -13.38
N ARG A 65 -0.74 -7.09 -13.69
CA ARG A 65 0.36 -6.89 -12.75
C ARG A 65 0.69 -5.41 -12.64
N VAL A 66 1.22 -5.00 -11.50
CA VAL A 66 1.54 -3.60 -11.23
C VAL A 66 2.95 -3.46 -10.69
N GLY A 67 3.62 -2.36 -11.02
CA GLY A 67 4.91 -2.02 -10.46
C GLY A 67 5.26 -0.55 -10.65
N GLU A 68 6.40 -0.16 -10.10
CA GLU A 68 6.99 1.17 -10.29
C GLU A 68 7.69 1.27 -11.66
N ALA A 69 7.64 2.45 -12.27
CA ALA A 69 8.39 2.73 -13.49
C ALA A 69 9.90 2.56 -13.26
N GLY A 70 10.58 1.89 -14.20
CA GLY A 70 12.03 1.67 -14.13
C GLY A 70 12.50 0.56 -13.16
N ARG A 71 11.58 -0.13 -12.47
CA ARG A 71 11.89 -1.37 -11.73
C ARG A 71 11.39 -2.59 -12.48
N ASP A 72 12.12 -3.71 -12.38
CA ASP A 72 11.72 -4.98 -13.00
C ASP A 72 10.71 -5.77 -12.16
N SER A 73 10.55 -5.43 -10.87
CA SER A 73 9.61 -6.12 -10.00
C SER A 73 8.17 -5.74 -10.33
N ARG A 74 7.32 -6.76 -10.54
CA ARG A 74 5.88 -6.62 -10.75
C ARG A 74 5.12 -7.47 -9.73
N THR A 75 4.13 -6.86 -9.09
CA THR A 75 3.23 -7.53 -8.15
C THR A 75 1.95 -7.94 -8.89
N PRO A 76 1.51 -9.21 -8.78
CA PRO A 76 0.24 -9.63 -9.37
C PRO A 76 -0.93 -8.94 -8.64
N MET A 77 -1.83 -8.32 -9.39
CA MET A 77 -3.07 -7.74 -8.85
C MET A 77 -4.23 -8.73 -8.94
N GLY A 78 -4.27 -9.52 -10.01
CA GLY A 78 -5.32 -10.51 -10.23
C GLY A 78 -5.59 -10.72 -11.71
N THR A 79 -6.72 -11.35 -11.97
CA THR A 79 -7.25 -11.60 -13.31
C THR A 79 -8.64 -10.99 -13.39
N VAL A 80 -8.97 -10.37 -14.52
CA VAL A 80 -10.28 -9.76 -14.78
C VAL A 80 -10.87 -10.45 -16.00
N ASP A 81 -12.05 -11.02 -15.83
CA ASP A 81 -12.77 -11.72 -16.91
C ASP A 81 -13.19 -10.74 -18.01
N ALA A 82 -13.50 -11.29 -19.19
CA ALA A 82 -13.95 -10.50 -20.33
C ALA A 82 -15.25 -9.76 -19.99
N HIS A 83 -15.32 -8.47 -20.30
CA HIS A 83 -16.45 -7.58 -20.00
C HIS A 83 -16.81 -7.44 -18.51
N GLU A 84 -15.90 -7.79 -17.61
CA GLU A 84 -16.11 -7.70 -16.17
C GLU A 84 -15.27 -6.60 -15.50
N GLU A 85 -15.56 -6.37 -14.22
CA GLU A 85 -14.84 -5.46 -13.35
C GLU A 85 -14.49 -6.18 -12.04
N VAL A 86 -13.26 -5.96 -11.56
CA VAL A 86 -12.77 -6.52 -10.30
C VAL A 86 -12.26 -5.41 -9.40
N THR A 87 -12.63 -5.47 -8.11
CA THR A 87 -12.04 -4.65 -7.06
C THR A 87 -10.89 -5.40 -6.40
N VAL A 88 -9.69 -4.79 -6.42
CA VAL A 88 -8.49 -5.32 -5.77
C VAL A 88 -8.22 -4.51 -4.51
N GLU A 89 -8.29 -5.18 -3.35
CA GLU A 89 -8.12 -4.54 -2.05
C GLU A 89 -6.67 -4.56 -1.57
N ARG A 90 -6.30 -3.59 -0.73
CA ARG A 90 -5.01 -3.49 -0.02
C ARG A 90 -3.81 -3.59 -0.95
N VAL A 91 -3.84 -2.82 -2.03
CA VAL A 91 -2.79 -2.79 -3.05
C VAL A 91 -1.57 -2.07 -2.48
N VAL A 92 -0.38 -2.64 -2.69
CA VAL A 92 0.87 -2.00 -2.32
C VAL A 92 1.04 -0.74 -3.14
N ASP A 93 1.29 0.36 -2.47
CA ASP A 93 1.54 1.64 -3.10
C ASP A 93 2.88 1.63 -3.85
N GLN A 94 2.83 1.96 -5.14
CA GLN A 94 4.01 1.98 -6.02
C GLN A 94 4.72 3.35 -6.03
N GLY A 95 4.23 4.33 -5.26
CA GLY A 95 4.75 5.69 -5.26
C GLY A 95 4.08 6.55 -6.33
N ASP A 96 4.87 7.41 -6.99
CA ASP A 96 4.35 8.45 -7.90
C ASP A 96 3.99 7.92 -9.28
N ALA A 97 4.61 6.82 -9.72
CA ALA A 97 4.45 6.26 -11.06
C ALA A 97 4.05 4.78 -10.99
N TRP A 98 2.91 4.46 -11.59
CA TRP A 98 2.29 3.15 -11.62
C TRP A 98 2.29 2.62 -13.05
N VAL A 99 2.88 1.44 -13.25
CA VAL A 99 2.89 0.73 -14.52
C VAL A 99 2.08 -0.53 -14.37
N PHE A 100 0.95 -0.59 -15.07
CA PHE A 100 0.10 -1.76 -15.17
C PHE A 100 0.49 -2.55 -16.42
N THR A 101 0.90 -3.79 -16.25
CA THR A 101 1.25 -4.69 -17.35
C THR A 101 0.13 -5.71 -17.53
N PHE A 102 -0.34 -5.87 -18.76
CA PHE A 102 -1.43 -6.76 -19.13
C PHE A 102 -0.91 -8.02 -19.83
N THR A 103 -1.47 -9.17 -19.47
CA THR A 103 -1.14 -10.44 -20.09
C THR A 103 -2.43 -11.25 -20.27
N ALA A 104 -2.64 -11.85 -21.44
CA ALA A 104 -3.75 -12.76 -21.68
C ALA A 104 -3.22 -14.06 -22.27
N GLN A 105 -3.68 -15.21 -21.79
CA GLN A 105 -3.26 -16.54 -22.26
C GLN A 105 -1.73 -16.70 -22.37
N GLY A 106 -0.98 -16.13 -21.42
CA GLY A 106 0.48 -16.17 -21.38
C GLY A 106 1.20 -15.23 -22.35
N ARG A 107 0.49 -14.38 -23.10
CA ARG A 107 1.06 -13.38 -24.01
C ARG A 107 0.95 -11.97 -23.45
N ALA A 108 2.02 -11.20 -23.58
CA ALA A 108 2.02 -9.80 -23.20
C ALA A 108 1.12 -9.00 -24.15
N ALA A 109 0.20 -8.23 -23.59
CA ALA A 109 -0.85 -7.58 -24.36
C ALA A 109 -0.83 -6.04 -24.25
N GLY A 110 0.15 -5.49 -23.52
CA GLY A 110 0.37 -4.04 -23.42
C GLY A 110 0.63 -3.58 -21.99
N GLU A 111 0.84 -2.27 -21.87
CA GLU A 111 1.07 -1.60 -20.59
C GLU A 111 0.29 -0.29 -20.52
N LEU A 112 -0.06 0.12 -19.30
CA LEU A 112 -0.69 1.40 -19.00
C LEU A 112 0.11 2.08 -17.90
N GLU A 113 0.60 3.28 -18.20
CA GLU A 113 1.26 4.14 -17.21
C GLU A 113 0.27 5.16 -16.66
N ARG A 114 0.27 5.32 -15.34
CA ARG A 114 -0.48 6.33 -14.60
C ARG A 114 0.37 6.91 -13.49
N THR A 115 0.18 8.19 -13.23
CA THR A 115 0.68 8.82 -12.01
C THR A 115 -0.27 8.54 -10.86
N ARG A 116 0.24 8.62 -9.62
CA ARG A 116 -0.59 8.55 -8.42
C ARG A 116 -1.73 9.59 -8.47
N ASP A 117 -1.40 10.83 -8.79
CA ASP A 117 -2.37 11.93 -8.84
C ASP A 117 -3.51 11.65 -9.84
N GLN A 118 -3.19 11.02 -10.99
CA GLN A 118 -4.21 10.58 -11.94
C GLN A 118 -5.10 9.48 -11.36
N LEU A 119 -4.52 8.48 -10.70
CA LEU A 119 -5.30 7.43 -10.05
C LEU A 119 -6.19 8.00 -8.96
N GLU A 120 -5.69 8.93 -8.13
CA GLU A 120 -6.49 9.59 -7.11
C GLU A 120 -7.63 10.43 -7.70
N ALA A 121 -7.35 11.18 -8.79
CA ALA A 121 -8.37 11.95 -9.51
C ALA A 121 -9.46 11.05 -10.14
N ASP A 122 -9.06 9.88 -10.62
CA ASP A 122 -9.95 8.86 -11.21
C ASP A 122 -10.60 7.97 -10.14
N GLY A 123 -10.41 8.26 -8.84
CA GLY A 123 -11.01 7.50 -7.74
C GLY A 123 -10.48 6.07 -7.61
N TRP A 124 -9.22 5.87 -7.98
CA TRP A 124 -8.51 4.58 -8.05
C TRP A 124 -9.17 3.58 -9.00
N GLN A 125 -9.71 4.08 -10.12
CA GLN A 125 -10.28 3.25 -11.18
C GLN A 125 -9.35 3.21 -12.39
N ILE A 126 -9.14 2.03 -12.96
CA ILE A 126 -8.43 1.86 -14.22
C ILE A 126 -9.25 1.03 -15.19
N VAL A 127 -9.17 1.39 -16.46
CA VAL A 127 -9.81 0.67 -17.57
C VAL A 127 -8.70 0.04 -18.40
N ILE A 128 -8.79 -1.26 -18.66
CA ILE A 128 -7.87 -1.95 -19.55
C ILE A 128 -8.04 -1.35 -20.96
N PRO A 129 -6.98 -0.80 -21.57
CA PRO A 129 -7.08 -0.15 -22.88
C PRO A 129 -7.59 -1.11 -23.96
N SER A 130 -8.44 -0.64 -24.88
CA SER A 130 -8.92 -1.47 -26.00
C SER A 130 -7.79 -2.00 -26.88
N THR A 131 -6.67 -1.28 -26.94
CA THR A 131 -5.45 -1.70 -27.65
C THR A 131 -4.91 -3.05 -27.17
N VAL A 132 -5.23 -3.45 -25.93
CA VAL A 132 -4.91 -4.79 -25.39
C VAL A 132 -5.66 -5.88 -26.16
N GLY A 133 -6.96 -5.70 -26.37
CA GLY A 133 -7.78 -6.60 -27.17
C GLY A 133 -7.35 -6.59 -28.64
N ASP A 134 -7.14 -5.40 -29.21
CA ASP A 134 -6.70 -5.24 -30.60
C ASP A 134 -5.36 -5.96 -30.86
N GLN A 135 -4.41 -5.88 -29.91
CA GLN A 135 -3.13 -6.56 -30.02
C GLN A 135 -3.27 -8.09 -29.95
N LEU A 136 -4.08 -8.60 -29.03
CA LEU A 136 -4.33 -10.03 -28.89
C LEU A 136 -5.01 -10.61 -30.14
N GLU A 137 -5.97 -9.88 -30.71
CA GLU A 137 -6.61 -10.25 -31.97
C GLU A 137 -5.61 -10.26 -33.13
N ALA A 138 -4.77 -9.23 -33.24
CA ALA A 138 -3.74 -9.14 -34.28
C ALA A 138 -2.69 -10.27 -34.17
N GLU A 139 -2.41 -10.74 -32.96
CA GLU A 139 -1.54 -11.89 -32.69
C GLU A 139 -2.22 -13.25 -32.92
N GLY A 140 -3.51 -13.26 -33.29
CA GLY A 140 -4.29 -14.46 -33.57
C GLY A 140 -4.65 -15.23 -32.30
N VAL A 141 -4.74 -14.56 -31.15
CA VAL A 141 -5.16 -15.17 -29.89
C VAL A 141 -6.66 -15.46 -29.96
N PRO A 142 -7.10 -16.73 -29.81
CA PRO A 142 -8.51 -17.06 -29.86
C PRO A 142 -9.24 -16.45 -28.67
N VAL A 143 -10.41 -15.87 -28.92
CA VAL A 143 -11.32 -15.42 -27.87
C VAL A 143 -11.76 -16.64 -27.07
N PRO A 144 -11.67 -16.63 -25.72
CA PRO A 144 -12.15 -17.71 -24.89
C PRO A 144 -13.64 -17.98 -25.14
N GLU A 145 -14.02 -19.25 -25.26
CA GLU A 145 -15.44 -19.60 -25.34
C GLU A 145 -16.10 -19.31 -23.97
N PRO A 146 -17.29 -18.67 -23.95
CA PRO A 146 -18.01 -18.47 -22.70
C PRO A 146 -18.33 -19.84 -22.07
N PRO A 147 -18.29 -19.96 -20.73
CA PRO A 147 -18.60 -21.21 -20.06
C PRO A 147 -20.01 -21.68 -20.44
N PRO A 148 -20.24 -23.01 -20.56
CA PRO A 148 -21.56 -23.52 -20.92
C PRO A 148 -22.59 -23.06 -19.89
N THR A 149 -23.64 -22.38 -20.36
CA THR A 149 -24.79 -22.00 -19.52
C THR A 149 -25.43 -23.27 -18.99
N THR A 150 -25.16 -23.61 -17.73
CA THR A 150 -25.83 -24.71 -17.06
C THR A 150 -27.27 -24.28 -16.83
N THR A 151 -28.14 -24.60 -17.78
CA THR A 151 -29.59 -24.48 -17.60
C THR A 151 -30.00 -25.58 -16.62
N GLY A 152 -30.24 -25.20 -15.37
CA GLY A 152 -30.87 -26.04 -14.35
C GLY A 152 -32.38 -25.97 -14.41
#